data_AF-A0A527QSN6-F1
#
_entry.id   AF-A0A527QSN6-F1
#
_cell.length_a   1.000
_cell.length_b   1.000
_cell.length_c   1.000
_cell.angle_alpha   90.00
_cell.angle_beta   90.00
_cell.angle_gamma   90.00
#
_symmetry.space_group_name_H-M   'P 1'
#
loop_
_entity.id
_entity.type
_entity.pdbx_description
1 polymer ?
#
loop_
_entity_poly.entity_id
_entity_poly.type
_entity_poly.pdbx_seq_one_letter_code
_entity_poly.pdbx_strand_id
1 'polypeptide(L)'
;MKPFLEANENPVTVLVAREMEAISDVDIVDWAGRHAAPPSYADDTDYLQLVRCSPGNSVALGKAHSHLTSLVARQFPDFNCDSAKAAEIARQVFLRRIRTYLHSDIEPFQICRMVPLIEEKYDYPPWLGGLYDACDWTDERTTRDQALHLRERIEQILSDNRGSLLPGLVE
;
A
#
# COMPACT_ATOMS: atom_id res chain seq x y z
N MET A 1 3.82 8.79 -15.50
CA MET A 1 3.42 8.90 -14.07
C MET A 1 4.59 8.52 -13.20
N LYS A 2 4.76 9.15 -12.03
CA LYS A 2 5.77 8.74 -11.05
C LYS A 2 5.28 7.43 -10.38
N PRO A 3 6.14 6.40 -10.22
CA PRO A 3 5.74 5.18 -9.52
C PRO A 3 5.35 5.47 -8.06
N PHE A 4 4.35 4.74 -7.55
CA PHE A 4 3.95 4.85 -6.14
C PHE A 4 5.00 4.27 -5.19
N LEU A 5 5.63 3.16 -5.57
CA LEU A 5 6.69 2.51 -4.81
C LEU A 5 8.07 3.05 -5.21
N GLU A 6 8.85 3.45 -4.21
CA GLU A 6 10.26 3.81 -4.42
C GLU A 6 11.10 2.57 -4.72
N ALA A 7 12.18 2.73 -5.49
CA ALA A 7 13.03 1.61 -5.90
C ALA A 7 13.74 0.95 -4.71
N ASN A 8 13.98 1.68 -3.63
CA ASN A 8 14.59 1.17 -2.40
C ASN A 8 13.57 0.60 -1.40
N GLU A 9 12.28 0.49 -1.77
CA GLU A 9 11.29 -0.04 -0.83
C GLU A 9 11.58 -1.47 -0.45
N ASN A 10 11.40 -1.76 0.84
CA ASN A 10 11.62 -3.09 1.39
C ASN A 10 10.50 -4.04 0.90
N PRO A 11 10.81 -5.31 0.56
CA PRO A 11 9.81 -6.32 0.18
C PRO A 11 8.63 -6.43 1.17
N VAL A 12 8.87 -6.25 2.47
CA VAL A 12 7.84 -6.23 3.51
C VAL A 12 6.87 -5.07 3.30
N THR A 13 7.36 -3.86 3.00
CA THR A 13 6.51 -2.69 2.70
C THR A 13 5.65 -2.93 1.47
N VAL A 14 6.24 -3.54 0.43
CA VAL A 14 5.52 -3.88 -0.81
C VAL A 14 4.43 -4.92 -0.53
N LEU A 15 4.72 -5.94 0.29
CA LEU A 15 3.73 -6.94 0.67
C LEU A 15 2.57 -6.29 1.43
N VAL A 16 2.86 -5.51 2.47
CA VAL A 16 1.81 -4.81 3.24
C VAL A 16 0.98 -3.90 2.34
N ALA A 17 1.60 -3.16 1.42
CA ALA A 17 0.90 -2.32 0.47
C ALA A 17 -0.06 -3.12 -0.42
N ARG A 18 0.35 -4.32 -0.85
CA ARG A 18 -0.48 -5.20 -1.68
C ARG A 18 -1.64 -5.81 -0.90
N GLU A 19 -1.40 -6.20 0.35
CA GLU A 19 -2.39 -6.84 1.25
C GLU A 19 -3.59 -5.92 1.54
N MET A 20 -3.37 -4.61 1.57
CA MET A 20 -4.44 -3.62 1.70
C MET A 20 -4.85 -2.99 0.37
N GLU A 21 -4.44 -3.55 -0.76
CA GLU A 21 -4.78 -3.10 -2.12
C GLU A 21 -4.42 -1.63 -2.43
N ALA A 22 -3.42 -1.07 -1.74
CA ALA A 22 -2.84 0.22 -2.11
C ALA A 22 -2.04 0.16 -3.42
N ILE A 23 -1.66 -1.06 -3.84
CA ILE A 23 -0.96 -1.36 -5.08
C ILE A 23 -1.53 -2.63 -5.75
N SER A 24 -1.27 -2.77 -7.04
CA SER A 24 -1.60 -3.95 -7.85
C SER A 24 -0.40 -4.88 -8.06
N ASP A 25 -0.63 -6.04 -8.67
CA ASP A 25 0.46 -6.94 -9.06
C ASP A 25 1.38 -6.31 -10.12
N VAL A 26 0.86 -5.39 -10.95
CA VAL A 26 1.67 -4.64 -11.91
C VAL A 26 2.67 -3.74 -11.20
N ASP A 27 2.25 -3.12 -10.09
CA ASP A 27 3.13 -2.28 -9.27
C ASP A 27 4.21 -3.11 -8.56
N ILE A 28 3.91 -4.37 -8.17
CA ILE A 28 4.92 -5.30 -7.63
C ILE A 28 6.00 -5.57 -8.67
N VAL A 29 5.60 -5.91 -9.90
CA VAL A 29 6.55 -6.21 -10.99
C VAL A 29 7.36 -4.97 -11.37
N ASP A 30 6.72 -3.79 -11.46
CA ASP A 30 7.42 -2.53 -11.72
C ASP A 30 8.42 -2.18 -10.61
N TRP A 31 8.06 -2.38 -9.34
CA TRP A 31 8.99 -2.23 -8.23
C TRP A 31 10.17 -3.20 -8.36
N ALA A 32 9.91 -4.49 -8.60
CA ALA A 32 10.96 -5.50 -8.68
C ALA A 32 11.98 -5.19 -9.80
N GLY A 33 11.51 -4.72 -10.96
CA GLY A 33 12.38 -4.32 -12.07
C GLY A 33 13.25 -3.09 -11.81
N ARG A 34 12.87 -2.25 -10.85
CA ARG A 34 13.64 -1.06 -10.42
C ARG A 34 14.42 -1.28 -9.14
N HIS A 35 14.05 -2.28 -8.35
CA HIS A 35 14.60 -2.54 -7.04
C HIS A 35 16.03 -3.07 -7.13
N ALA A 36 16.96 -2.41 -6.45
CA ALA A 36 18.32 -2.89 -6.30
C ALA A 36 18.39 -3.76 -5.04
N ALA A 37 18.12 -5.07 -5.18
CA ALA A 37 18.15 -5.98 -4.04
C ALA A 37 19.54 -6.02 -3.37
N PRO A 38 19.60 -5.98 -2.03
CA PRO A 38 20.83 -6.21 -1.29
C PRO A 38 21.31 -7.66 -1.48
N PRO A 39 22.61 -7.92 -1.27
CA PRO A 39 23.19 -9.26 -1.43
C PRO A 39 22.52 -10.36 -0.60
N SER A 40 21.80 -10.01 0.47
CA SER A 40 21.11 -10.98 1.32
C SER A 40 19.98 -11.74 0.59
N TYR A 41 19.37 -11.15 -0.44
CA TYR A 41 18.31 -11.82 -1.21
C TYR A 41 18.33 -11.53 -2.71
N ALA A 42 19.40 -10.92 -3.23
CA ALA A 42 19.55 -10.66 -4.66
C ALA A 42 19.46 -11.94 -5.52
N ASP A 43 19.91 -13.07 -4.99
CA ASP A 43 19.85 -14.38 -5.65
C ASP A 43 18.65 -15.25 -5.21
N ASP A 44 17.71 -14.69 -4.44
CA ASP A 44 16.52 -15.43 -4.03
C ASP A 44 15.66 -15.78 -5.26
N THR A 45 15.21 -17.04 -5.32
CA THR A 45 14.50 -17.56 -6.49
C THR A 45 13.21 -16.80 -6.77
N ASP A 46 12.43 -16.46 -5.75
CA ASP A 46 11.17 -15.75 -5.96
C ASP A 46 11.40 -14.27 -6.30
N TYR A 47 12.45 -13.65 -5.75
CA TYR A 47 12.85 -12.32 -6.20
C TYR A 47 13.24 -12.32 -7.68
N LEU A 48 14.04 -13.31 -8.13
CA LEU A 48 14.41 -13.44 -9.53
C LEU A 48 13.19 -13.73 -10.43
N GLN A 49 12.16 -14.45 -9.95
CA GLN A 49 10.91 -14.61 -10.69
C GLN A 49 10.18 -13.27 -10.84
N LEU A 50 10.09 -12.47 -9.77
CA LEU A 50 9.48 -11.13 -9.83
C LEU A 50 10.17 -10.22 -10.85
N VAL A 51 11.51 -10.22 -10.88
CA VAL A 51 12.29 -9.42 -11.84
C VAL A 51 12.06 -9.88 -13.29
N ARG A 52 11.81 -11.18 -13.50
CA ARG A 52 11.55 -11.76 -14.83
C ARG A 52 10.09 -11.68 -15.25
N CYS A 53 9.17 -11.38 -14.33
CA CYS A 53 7.77 -11.16 -14.67
C CYS A 53 7.66 -9.99 -15.65
N SER A 54 6.75 -10.13 -16.62
CA SER A 54 6.38 -9.05 -17.54
C SER A 54 4.91 -8.71 -17.31
N PRO A 55 4.53 -7.43 -17.25
CA PRO A 55 3.13 -7.02 -17.14
C PRO A 55 2.25 -7.55 -18.29
N GLY A 56 2.85 -7.84 -19.45
CA GLY A 56 2.13 -8.40 -20.60
C GLY A 56 1.85 -9.91 -20.52
N ASN A 57 2.40 -10.62 -19.53
CA ASN A 57 2.16 -12.03 -19.30
C ASN A 57 1.23 -12.22 -18.09
N SER A 58 -0.06 -12.40 -18.35
CA SER A 58 -1.09 -12.50 -17.31
C SER A 58 -0.85 -13.65 -16.33
N VAL A 59 -0.29 -14.78 -16.79
CA VAL A 59 0.02 -15.94 -15.94
C VAL A 59 1.17 -15.62 -14.98
N ALA A 60 2.20 -14.94 -15.47
CA ALA A 60 3.32 -14.51 -14.62
C ALA A 60 2.89 -13.41 -13.65
N LEU A 61 2.05 -12.48 -14.11
CA LEU A 61 1.52 -11.39 -13.29
C LEU A 61 0.67 -11.92 -12.13
N GLY A 62 -0.22 -12.89 -12.39
CA GLY A 62 -1.04 -13.51 -11.35
C GLY A 62 -0.26 -14.31 -10.31
N LYS A 63 1.05 -14.51 -10.50
CA LYS A 63 1.95 -15.14 -9.52
C LYS A 63 2.81 -14.14 -8.76
N ALA A 64 2.80 -12.86 -9.14
CA ALA A 64 3.67 -11.85 -8.53
C ALA A 64 3.46 -11.76 -7.02
N HIS A 65 2.21 -11.69 -6.56
CA HIS A 65 1.91 -11.68 -5.12
C HIS A 65 2.44 -12.93 -4.40
N SER A 66 2.24 -14.13 -4.96
CA SER A 66 2.75 -15.38 -4.39
C SER A 66 4.28 -15.40 -4.28
N HIS A 67 4.98 -14.89 -5.29
CA HIS A 67 6.44 -14.80 -5.26
C HIS A 67 6.90 -13.81 -4.19
N LEU A 68 6.25 -12.64 -4.09
CA LEU A 68 6.55 -11.65 -3.06
C LEU A 68 6.33 -12.20 -1.63
N THR A 69 5.20 -12.87 -1.40
CA THR A 69 4.90 -13.51 -0.10
C THR A 69 5.96 -14.54 0.26
N SER A 70 6.37 -15.36 -0.70
CA SER A 70 7.39 -16.41 -0.49
C SER A 70 8.78 -15.83 -0.22
N LEU A 71 9.15 -14.75 -0.92
CA LEU A 71 10.36 -13.98 -0.66
C LEU A 71 10.36 -13.44 0.77
N VAL A 72 9.27 -12.78 1.18
CA VAL A 72 9.15 -12.18 2.52
C VAL A 72 9.25 -13.26 3.60
N ALA A 73 8.53 -14.38 3.44
CA ALA A 73 8.53 -15.46 4.42
C ALA A 73 9.94 -16.06 4.65
N ARG A 74 10.78 -16.14 3.61
CA ARG A 74 12.15 -16.67 3.73
C ARG A 74 13.14 -15.64 4.26
N GLN A 75 13.08 -14.42 3.75
CA GLN A 75 14.09 -13.39 4.02
C GLN A 75 13.79 -12.56 5.27
N PHE A 76 12.54 -12.58 5.73
CA PHE A 76 12.07 -11.85 6.90
C PHE A 76 11.20 -12.77 7.79
N PRO A 77 11.76 -13.88 8.32
CA PRO A 77 10.99 -14.91 9.04
C PRO A 77 10.32 -14.40 10.32
N ASP A 78 10.84 -13.33 10.92
CA ASP A 78 10.28 -12.70 12.12
C ASP A 78 9.12 -11.72 11.79
N PHE A 79 8.85 -11.46 10.51
CA PHE A 79 7.77 -10.57 10.11
C PHE A 79 6.43 -11.30 10.11
N ASN A 80 5.44 -10.68 10.75
CA ASN A 80 4.04 -11.11 10.71
C ASN A 80 3.18 -9.94 10.19
N CYS A 81 2.33 -10.22 9.19
CA CYS A 81 1.40 -9.25 8.60
C CYS A 81 0.35 -8.70 9.57
N ASP A 82 0.12 -9.38 10.69
CA ASP A 82 -0.85 -8.99 11.72
C ASP A 82 -0.17 -8.29 12.91
N SER A 83 1.14 -8.07 12.83
CA SER A 83 1.90 -7.41 13.90
C SER A 83 1.66 -5.90 13.93
N ALA A 84 1.90 -5.28 15.10
CA ALA A 84 1.92 -3.82 15.23
C ALA A 84 2.91 -3.14 14.25
N LYS A 85 4.01 -3.82 13.91
CA LYS A 85 4.95 -3.36 12.89
C LYS A 85 4.31 -3.30 11.52
N ALA A 86 3.53 -4.31 11.14
CA ALA A 86 2.78 -4.31 9.88
C ALA A 86 1.70 -3.22 9.88
N ALA A 87 0.99 -3.03 10.99
CA ALA A 87 0.00 -1.95 11.12
C ALA A 87 0.61 -0.55 10.94
N GLU A 88 1.80 -0.29 11.48
CA GLU A 88 2.49 1.00 11.28
C GLU A 88 2.97 1.17 9.82
N ILE A 89 3.47 0.11 9.18
CA ILE A 89 3.80 0.14 7.76
C ILE A 89 2.55 0.41 6.92
N ALA A 90 1.44 -0.27 7.21
CA ALA A 90 0.16 -0.08 6.54
C ALA A 90 -0.32 1.36 6.68
N ARG A 91 -0.25 1.94 7.89
CA ARG A 91 -0.56 3.35 8.14
C ARG A 91 0.27 4.29 7.25
N GLN A 92 1.58 4.10 7.21
CA GLN A 92 2.46 4.96 6.41
C GLN A 92 2.16 4.88 4.91
N VAL A 93 1.95 3.66 4.40
CA VAL A 93 1.62 3.45 2.99
C VAL A 93 0.22 4.00 2.67
N PHE A 94 -0.76 3.82 3.55
CA PHE A 94 -2.12 4.35 3.42
C PHE A 94 -2.10 5.88 3.34
N LEU A 95 -1.43 6.54 4.29
CA LEU A 95 -1.29 8.00 4.31
C LEU A 95 -0.58 8.52 3.05
N ARG A 96 0.42 7.79 2.56
CA ARG A 96 1.07 8.10 1.28
C ARG A 96 0.08 7.99 0.13
N ARG A 97 -0.73 6.93 0.07
CA ARG A 97 -1.69 6.66 -1.01
C ARG A 97 -2.80 7.69 -1.08
N ILE A 98 -3.42 8.02 0.05
CA ILE A 98 -4.48 9.06 0.08
C ILE A 98 -3.91 10.45 -0.25
N ARG A 99 -2.65 10.73 0.11
CA ARG A 99 -1.98 11.98 -0.31
C ARG A 99 -1.76 12.01 -1.82
N THR A 100 -1.37 10.89 -2.45
CA THR A 100 -1.25 10.81 -3.91
C THR A 100 -2.60 11.05 -4.58
N TYR A 101 -3.71 10.58 -4.01
CA TYR A 101 -5.06 10.85 -4.55
C TYR A 101 -5.37 12.35 -4.68
N LEU A 102 -4.83 13.21 -3.82
CA LEU A 102 -5.06 14.65 -3.92
C LEU A 102 -4.40 15.29 -5.16
N HIS A 103 -3.38 14.66 -5.72
CA HIS A 103 -2.48 15.23 -6.74
C HIS A 103 -2.27 14.34 -7.97
N SER A 104 -3.03 13.27 -8.13
CA SER A 104 -2.87 12.31 -9.22
C SER A 104 -4.21 11.73 -9.65
N ASP A 105 -4.23 11.10 -10.81
CA ASP A 105 -5.40 10.45 -11.41
C ASP A 105 -5.64 9.07 -10.78
N ILE A 106 -5.79 9.04 -9.45
CA ILE A 106 -6.27 7.87 -8.72
C ILE A 106 -7.79 7.96 -8.65
N GLU A 107 -8.47 6.90 -9.04
CA GLU A 107 -9.94 6.85 -8.97
C GLU A 107 -10.42 6.69 -7.53
N PRO A 108 -11.55 7.30 -7.14
CA PRO A 108 -12.09 7.22 -5.77
C PRO A 108 -12.21 5.78 -5.26
N PHE A 109 -12.68 4.87 -6.10
CA PHE A 109 -12.81 3.45 -5.77
C PHE A 109 -11.50 2.79 -5.35
N GLN A 110 -10.36 3.21 -5.94
CA GLN A 110 -9.05 2.67 -5.56
C GLN A 110 -8.64 3.09 -4.15
N ILE A 111 -9.19 4.18 -3.62
CA ILE A 111 -8.98 4.55 -2.22
C ILE A 111 -9.91 3.75 -1.31
N CYS A 112 -11.19 3.66 -1.69
CA CYS A 112 -12.20 3.03 -0.86
C CYS A 112 -12.04 1.52 -0.71
N ARG A 113 -11.50 0.82 -1.72
CA ARG A 113 -11.21 -0.62 -1.63
C ARG A 113 -10.21 -0.99 -0.53
N MET A 114 -9.34 -0.05 -0.12
CA MET A 114 -8.37 -0.30 0.94
C MET A 114 -9.03 -0.41 2.32
N VAL A 115 -10.14 0.32 2.53
CA VAL A 115 -10.79 0.48 3.85
C VAL A 115 -11.20 -0.85 4.48
N PRO A 116 -12.04 -1.70 3.84
CA PRO A 116 -12.50 -2.93 4.47
C PRO A 116 -11.33 -3.88 4.80
N LEU A 117 -10.29 -3.91 3.97
CA LEU A 117 -9.11 -4.75 4.19
C LEU A 117 -8.28 -4.29 5.39
N ILE A 118 -8.16 -2.98 5.58
CA ILE A 118 -7.48 -2.40 6.74
C ILE A 118 -8.27 -2.66 8.01
N GLU A 119 -9.59 -2.49 7.97
CA GLU A 119 -10.47 -2.70 9.12
C GLU A 119 -10.47 -4.14 9.59
N GLU A 120 -10.61 -5.08 8.65
CA GLU A 120 -10.56 -6.52 8.94
C GLU A 120 -9.22 -6.92 9.55
N LYS A 121 -8.11 -6.38 9.01
CA LYS A 121 -6.76 -6.79 9.41
C LYS A 121 -6.24 -6.12 10.67
N TYR A 122 -6.63 -4.88 10.93
CA TYR A 122 -6.06 -4.04 12.00
C TYR A 122 -7.09 -3.51 13.01
N ASP A 123 -8.27 -4.14 13.06
CA ASP A 123 -9.32 -3.86 14.04
C ASP A 123 -9.72 -2.38 14.08
N TYR A 124 -10.17 -1.86 12.94
CA TYR A 124 -10.70 -0.50 12.79
C TYR A 124 -9.76 0.61 13.33
N PRO A 125 -8.54 0.73 12.77
CA PRO A 125 -7.51 1.56 13.36
C PRO A 125 -7.86 3.06 13.30
N PRO A 126 -7.54 3.85 14.34
CA PRO A 126 -7.97 5.25 14.44
C PRO A 126 -7.39 6.16 13.35
N TRP A 127 -6.27 5.77 12.74
CA TRP A 127 -5.64 6.52 11.65
C TRP A 127 -6.39 6.44 10.32
N LEU A 128 -7.37 5.54 10.19
CA LEU A 128 -8.28 5.46 9.04
C LEU A 128 -9.31 6.61 9.07
N GLY A 129 -9.59 7.17 10.25
CA GLY A 129 -10.50 8.29 10.44
C GLY A 129 -11.90 8.02 9.90
N GLY A 130 -12.57 9.05 9.39
CA GLY A 130 -13.91 8.95 8.82
C GLY A 130 -13.94 8.49 7.36
N LEU A 131 -12.96 7.69 6.90
CA LEU A 131 -12.88 7.28 5.49
C LEU A 131 -13.93 6.21 5.15
N TYR A 132 -14.32 5.37 6.10
CA TYR A 132 -15.43 4.41 5.95
C TYR A 132 -16.70 5.12 5.48
N ASP A 133 -17.19 6.09 6.26
CA ASP A 133 -18.40 6.86 5.94
C ASP A 133 -18.27 7.62 4.61
N ALA A 134 -17.05 8.07 4.28
CA ALA A 134 -16.77 8.76 3.02
C ALA A 134 -16.87 7.82 1.80
N CYS A 135 -16.66 6.52 2.01
CA CYS A 135 -16.63 5.51 0.96
C CYS A 135 -17.98 4.85 0.70
N ASP A 136 -18.97 5.00 1.58
CA ASP A 136 -20.33 4.44 1.44
C ASP A 136 -21.02 4.78 0.11
N TRP A 137 -20.68 5.91 -0.50
CA TRP A 137 -21.30 6.42 -1.74
C TRP A 137 -20.40 6.27 -2.98
N THR A 138 -19.31 5.51 -2.85
CA THR A 138 -18.30 5.35 -3.90
C THR A 138 -18.30 3.93 -4.46
N ASP A 139 -18.48 3.80 -5.77
CA ASP A 139 -18.32 2.54 -6.50
C ASP A 139 -17.30 2.68 -7.63
N GLU A 140 -17.10 1.62 -8.41
CA GLU A 140 -16.15 1.57 -9.55
C GLU A 140 -16.41 2.64 -10.63
N ARG A 141 -17.60 3.22 -10.69
CA ARG A 141 -18.03 4.22 -11.68
C ARG A 141 -18.02 5.63 -11.12
N THR A 142 -17.93 5.80 -9.79
CA THR A 142 -17.86 7.11 -9.15
C THR A 142 -16.61 7.84 -9.61
N THR A 143 -16.82 8.98 -10.29
CA THR A 143 -15.71 9.82 -10.75
C THR A 143 -15.19 10.72 -9.65
N ARG A 144 -14.00 11.27 -9.83
CA ARG A 144 -13.40 12.24 -8.89
C ARG A 144 -14.27 13.47 -8.65
N ASP A 145 -14.98 13.95 -9.68
CA ASP A 145 -15.87 15.11 -9.58
C ASP A 145 -17.14 14.80 -8.76
N GLN A 146 -17.54 13.54 -8.70
CA GLN A 146 -18.66 13.08 -7.86
C GLN A 146 -18.21 12.82 -6.41
N ALA A 147 -16.92 12.52 -6.20
CA ALA A 147 -16.31 12.19 -4.91
C ALA A 147 -15.58 13.38 -4.26
N LEU A 148 -16.09 14.60 -4.36
CA LEU A 148 -15.47 15.78 -3.72
C LEU A 148 -15.40 15.64 -2.19
N HIS A 149 -16.39 15.00 -1.58
CA HIS A 149 -16.41 14.68 -0.15
C HIS A 149 -15.21 13.83 0.28
N LEU A 150 -14.72 12.94 -0.60
CA LEU A 150 -13.56 12.10 -0.32
C LEU A 150 -12.29 12.94 -0.20
N ARG A 151 -12.15 14.01 -0.99
CA ARG A 151 -11.04 14.97 -0.87
C ARG A 151 -11.02 15.63 0.51
N GLU A 152 -12.15 16.21 0.92
CA GLU A 152 -12.27 16.90 2.20
C GLU A 152 -11.93 15.98 3.38
N ARG A 153 -12.41 14.73 3.33
CA ARG A 153 -12.12 13.71 4.34
C ARG A 153 -10.65 13.31 4.37
N ILE A 154 -10.03 13.11 3.21
CA ILE A 154 -8.59 12.82 3.11
C ILE A 154 -7.75 13.96 3.67
N GLU A 155 -8.09 15.21 3.37
CA GLU A 155 -7.38 16.38 3.90
C GLU A 155 -7.44 16.44 5.44
N GLN A 156 -8.61 16.15 6.02
CA GLN A 156 -8.78 16.04 7.46
C GLN A 156 -7.91 14.92 8.06
N ILE A 157 -7.97 13.71 7.50
CA ILE A 157 -7.18 12.55 7.98
C ILE A 157 -5.67 12.86 7.93
N LEU A 158 -5.21 13.50 6.86
CA LEU A 158 -3.82 13.91 6.72
C LEU A 158 -3.41 14.99 7.74
N SER A 159 -4.32 15.87 8.13
CA SER A 159 -4.10 16.86 9.19
C SER A 159 -3.99 16.19 10.56
N ASP A 160 -4.93 15.31 10.89
CA ASP A 160 -4.98 14.61 12.18
C ASP A 160 -3.74 13.72 12.39
N ASN A 161 -3.31 13.03 11.33
CA ASN A 161 -2.12 12.18 11.37
C ASN A 161 -0.79 12.96 11.36
N ARG A 162 -0.78 14.24 10.99
CA ARG A 162 0.39 15.11 11.22
C ARG A 162 0.55 15.44 12.70
N GLY A 163 -0.56 15.58 13.44
CA GLY A 163 -0.55 15.80 14.89
C GLY A 163 0.03 14.63 15.67
N SER A 164 -0.20 13.39 15.21
CA SER A 164 0.33 12.17 15.86
C SER A 164 1.83 11.90 15.61
N LEU A 165 2.51 12.68 14.77
CA LEU A 165 3.96 12.57 14.54
C LEU A 165 4.80 13.41 15.51
N LEU A 166 4.17 14.10 16.48
CA LEU A 166 4.87 14.80 17.57
C LEU A 166 4.58 14.16 18.94
N PRO A 167 5.27 13.05 19.30
CA PRO A 167 5.48 12.73 20.70
C PRO A 167 6.77 13.44 21.17
N GLY A 168 6.62 14.46 22.02
CA GLY A 168 7.72 14.97 22.85
C GLY A 168 8.14 16.42 22.62
N LEU A 169 7.30 17.36 23.04
CA LEU A 169 7.74 18.64 23.62
C LEU A 169 6.70 18.98 24.70
N VAL A 170 6.85 18.34 25.84
CA VAL A 170 6.33 18.85 27.11
C VAL A 170 7.51 18.80 28.07
N GLU A 171 7.81 19.97 28.63
CA GLU A 171 8.92 20.31 29.51
C GLU A 171 9.08 19.39 30.73
#